data_AF-A0A7W4CGA9-F1
#
_entry.id   AF-A0A7W4CGA9-F1
#
_cell.length_a   1.000
_cell.length_b   1.000
_cell.length_c   1.000
_cell.angle_alpha   90.00
_cell.angle_beta   90.00
_cell.angle_gamma   90.00
#
_symmetry.space_group_name_H-M   'P 1'
#
loop_
_entity.id
_entity.type
_entity.pdbx_description
1 polymer ?
#
loop_
_entity_poly.entity_id
_entity_poly.type
_entity_poly.pdbx_seq_one_letter_code
_entity_poly.pdbx_strand_id
1 'polypeptide(L)'
;MDLVIDNKRWLGKDATVVKVSNITAANEIKVPWNLQILAKSVRGTWFTVDMSVIGKDQILTMAINEIDESTVKRLLANDHDLYRQYFGVPELA
;
A
#
# COMPACT_ATOMS: atom_id res chain seq x y z
N MET A 1 -15.48 -8.66 0.51
CA MET A 1 -14.65 -7.49 0.82
C MET A 1 -13.76 -7.92 1.96
N ASP A 2 -12.44 -7.85 1.82
CA ASP A 2 -11.41 -8.22 2.79
C ASP A 2 -10.43 -7.03 2.82
N LEU A 3 -10.06 -6.62 4.00
CA LEU A 3 -8.96 -5.72 4.30
C LEU A 3 -8.41 -6.24 5.63
N VAL A 4 -7.11 -6.47 5.77
CA VAL A 4 -6.49 -6.71 7.08
C VAL A 4 -5.23 -5.87 7.15
N ILE A 5 -5.02 -5.21 8.29
CA ILE A 5 -3.88 -4.35 8.58
C ILE A 5 -3.19 -4.97 9.80
N ASP A 6 -1.85 -5.01 9.77
CA ASP A 6 -0.94 -5.76 10.66
C ASP A 6 -0.88 -7.31 10.55
N ASN A 7 -1.45 -7.90 9.50
CA ASN A 7 -0.79 -8.91 8.65
C ASN A 7 -1.67 -9.27 7.44
N LYS A 8 -1.36 -8.67 6.30
CA LYS A 8 -2.32 -7.91 5.49
C LYS A 8 -3.16 -8.71 4.50
N ARG A 9 -4.42 -8.30 4.24
CA ARG A 9 -5.04 -8.53 2.91
C ARG A 9 -6.29 -7.72 2.52
N TRP A 10 -6.22 -7.20 1.28
CA TRP A 10 -7.23 -7.07 0.19
C TRP A 10 -7.76 -5.63 -0.14
N LEU A 11 -8.19 -5.23 -1.37
CA LEU A 11 -9.02 -5.98 -2.33
C LEU A 11 -9.17 -5.45 -3.79
N GLY A 12 -8.88 -6.35 -4.73
CA GLY A 12 -9.47 -6.48 -6.05
C GLY A 12 -9.11 -7.90 -6.52
N LYS A 13 -9.96 -8.61 -7.26
CA LYS A 13 -9.57 -9.91 -7.87
C LYS A 13 -8.24 -9.80 -8.64
N ASP A 14 -7.95 -8.57 -9.05
CA ASP A 14 -6.89 -8.18 -9.95
C ASP A 14 -5.79 -7.32 -9.29
N ALA A 15 -5.70 -7.21 -7.95
CA ALA A 15 -4.63 -6.44 -7.29
C ALA A 15 -4.16 -6.99 -5.93
N THR A 16 -2.86 -6.84 -5.67
CA THR A 16 -2.17 -7.27 -4.45
C THR A 16 -1.70 -6.06 -3.66
N VAL A 17 -1.97 -6.04 -2.35
CA VAL A 17 -1.42 -5.06 -1.41
C VAL A 17 0.04 -5.40 -1.15
N VAL A 18 0.93 -4.45 -1.46
CA VAL A 18 2.38 -4.58 -1.29
C VAL A 18 2.83 -3.99 0.03
N LYS A 19 2.41 -2.76 0.33
CA LYS A 19 2.75 -2.06 1.57
C LYS A 19 1.56 -1.24 2.04
N VAL A 20 1.50 -1.02 3.34
CA VAL A 20 0.53 -0.12 4.00
C VAL A 20 1.38 0.76 4.90
N SER A 21 1.20 2.07 4.75
CA SER A 21 1.94 3.11 5.45
C SER A 21 0.94 3.99 6.18
N ASN A 22 1.23 4.30 7.44
CA ASN A 22 0.43 5.24 8.23
C ASN A 22 0.79 6.68 7.79
N ILE A 23 -0.19 7.44 7.29
CA ILE A 23 -0.01 8.87 7.00
C ILE A 23 -0.18 9.66 8.31
N THR A 24 -1.19 9.29 9.11
CA THR A 24 -1.35 9.76 10.49
C THR A 24 -1.12 8.60 11.45
N ALA A 25 -0.70 8.88 12.68
CA ALA A 25 -0.50 7.84 13.68
C ALA A 25 -1.76 6.97 13.82
N ALA A 26 -1.64 5.67 13.55
CA ALA A 26 -2.74 4.73 13.68
C ALA A 26 -3.19 4.71 15.15
N ASN A 27 -4.46 4.99 15.39
CA ASN A 27 -5.03 5.00 16.72
C ASN A 27 -6.51 4.61 16.64
N GLU A 28 -6.83 3.41 17.14
CA GLU A 28 -8.20 2.88 17.13
C GLU A 28 -9.20 3.74 17.92
N ILE A 29 -8.71 4.58 18.83
CA ILE A 29 -9.51 5.47 19.68
C ILE A 29 -9.73 6.84 19.00
N LYS A 30 -8.80 7.29 18.14
CA LYS A 30 -8.85 8.60 17.48
C LYS A 30 -9.00 8.45 15.96
N VAL A 31 -10.25 8.31 15.53
CA VAL A 31 -10.65 8.44 14.12
C VAL A 31 -10.94 9.92 13.76
N PRO A 32 -10.76 10.33 12.49
CA PRO A 32 -10.21 9.55 11.40
C PRO A 32 -8.68 9.44 11.48
N TRP A 33 -8.14 8.33 10.99
CA TRP A 33 -6.72 8.21 10.70
C TRP A 33 -6.51 7.71 9.27
N ASN A 34 -5.44 8.18 8.64
CA ASN A 34 -5.21 8.04 7.21
C ASN A 34 -4.06 7.06 6.92
N LEU A 35 -4.28 6.27 5.88
CA LEU A 35 -3.38 5.24 5.38
C LEU A 35 -3.07 5.49 3.92
N GLN A 36 -1.87 5.13 3.52
CA GLN A 36 -1.51 4.94 2.12
C GLN A 36 -1.20 3.47 1.87
N ILE A 37 -1.84 2.89 0.87
CA ILE A 37 -1.57 1.53 0.40
C ILE A 37 -0.81 1.60 -0.91
N LEU A 38 0.32 0.89 -1.00
CA LEU A 38 0.97 0.57 -2.26
C LEU A 38 0.41 -0.76 -2.75
N ALA A 39 -0.12 -0.80 -3.97
CA ALA A 39 -0.70 -1.99 -4.58
C ALA A 39 -0.16 -2.24 -5.99
N LYS A 40 -0.13 -3.51 -6.39
CA LYS A 40 0.26 -3.96 -7.74
C LYS A 40 -0.89 -4.77 -8.36
N SER A 41 -1.34 -4.41 -9.55
CA SER A 41 -2.32 -5.20 -10.28
C SER A 41 -1.72 -6.49 -10.84
N VAL A 42 -2.57 -7.46 -11.17
CA VAL A 42 -2.18 -8.68 -11.88
C VAL A 42 -1.59 -8.39 -13.26
N ARG A 43 -1.90 -7.23 -13.84
CA ARG A 43 -1.33 -6.75 -15.12
C ARG A 43 0.00 -6.01 -14.94
N GLY A 44 0.48 -5.85 -13.71
CA GLY A 44 1.75 -5.22 -13.40
C GLY A 44 1.69 -3.71 -13.12
N THR A 45 0.52 -3.07 -13.27
CA THR A 45 0.32 -1.64 -12.97
C THR A 45 0.40 -1.38 -11.47
N TRP A 46 1.03 -0.27 -11.08
CA TRP A 46 1.21 0.11 -9.69
C TRP A 46 0.30 1.25 -9.28
N PHE A 47 -0.17 1.22 -8.05
CA PHE A 47 -1.08 2.22 -7.51
C PHE A 47 -0.71 2.63 -6.09
N THR A 48 -0.93 3.90 -5.75
CA THR A 48 -1.15 4.32 -4.38
C THR A 48 -2.65 4.48 -4.13
N VAL A 49 -3.11 4.00 -2.98
CA VAL A 49 -4.50 4.15 -2.55
C VAL A 49 -4.50 4.83 -1.19
N ASP A 50 -5.00 6.06 -1.14
CA ASP A 50 -5.16 6.78 0.10
C ASP A 50 -6.52 6.42 0.71
N MET A 51 -6.51 5.99 1.97
CA MET A 51 -7.68 5.54 2.71
C MET A 51 -7.80 6.30 4.03
N SER A 52 -9.03 6.52 4.47
CA SER A 52 -9.33 7.04 5.80
C SER A 52 -10.13 6.02 6.59
N VAL A 53 -9.61 5.62 7.74
CA VAL A 53 -10.32 4.76 8.69
C VAL A 53 -11.13 5.67 9.60
N ILE A 54 -12.45 5.61 9.46
CA ILE A 54 -13.39 6.50 10.15
C ILE A 54 -14.17 5.78 11.26
N GLY A 55 -13.96 4.47 11.42
CA GLY A 55 -14.55 3.63 12.46
C GLY A 55 -14.03 2.20 12.39
N LYS A 56 -14.43 1.36 13.36
CA LYS A 56 -13.93 -0.01 13.55
C LYS A 56 -13.94 -0.87 12.28
N ASP A 57 -14.94 -0.68 11.41
CA ASP A 57 -15.09 -1.39 10.13
C ASP A 57 -15.45 -0.42 8.99
N GLN A 58 -15.18 0.87 9.18
CA GLN A 58 -15.57 1.92 8.23
C GLN A 58 -14.32 2.54 7.64
N ILE A 59 -14.14 2.32 6.34
CA ILE A 59 -12.97 2.77 5.60
C ILE A 59 -13.44 3.45 4.34
N LEU A 60 -12.98 4.67 4.14
CA LEU A 60 -13.25 5.48 2.96
C LEU A 60 -12.00 5.46 2.07
N THR A 61 -12.16 5.02 0.82
CA THR A 61 -11.14 5.27 -0.20
C THR A 61 -11.23 6.73 -0.64
N MET A 62 -10.15 7.49 -0.44
CA MET A 62 -10.09 8.90 -0.78
C MET A 62 -9.56 9.13 -2.18
N ALA A 63 -8.50 8.41 -2.55
CA ALA A 63 -7.85 8.55 -3.86
C ALA A 63 -7.22 7.22 -4.29
N ILE A 64 -7.21 7.00 -5.60
CA ILE A 64 -6.45 5.92 -6.26
C ILE A 64 -5.64 6.59 -7.36
N ASN A 65 -4.32 6.48 -7.28
CA ASN A 65 -3.41 7.06 -8.26
C ASN A 65 -2.56 5.96 -8.86
N GLU A 66 -2.59 5.84 -10.19
CA GLU A 66 -1.59 5.04 -10.90
C GLU A 66 -0.23 5.72 -10.77
N ILE A 67 0.81 4.93 -10.51
CA ILE A 67 2.18 5.43 -10.36
C ILE A 67 3.14 4.62 -11.20
N ASP A 68 4.20 5.27 -11.66
CA ASP A 68 5.28 4.60 -12.39
C ASP A 68 6.20 3.78 -11.48
N GLU A 69 6.96 2.87 -12.10
CA GLU A 69 7.92 2.01 -11.40
C GLU A 69 9.00 2.81 -10.63
N SER A 70 9.43 3.95 -11.16
CA SER A 70 10.47 4.77 -10.51
C SER A 70 10.00 5.30 -9.16
N THR A 71 8.72 5.63 -9.06
CA THR A 71 8.06 6.06 -7.83
C THR A 71 7.92 4.91 -6.85
N VAL A 72 7.58 3.71 -7.33
CA VAL A 72 7.53 2.50 -6.49
C VAL A 72 8.91 2.16 -5.91
N LYS A 73 9.96 2.20 -6.73
CA LYS A 73 11.34 1.97 -6.29
C LYS A 73 11.75 2.93 -5.17
N ARG A 74 11.39 4.20 -5.29
CA ARG A 74 11.63 5.20 -4.22
C ARG A 74 10.83 4.89 -2.95
N LEU A 75 9.56 4.51 -3.06
CA LEU A 75 8.71 4.16 -1.91
C LEU A 75 9.19 2.91 -1.16
N LEU A 76 9.80 1.96 -1.86
CA LEU A 76 10.36 0.73 -1.30
C LEU A 76 11.85 0.79 -0.98
N ALA A 77 12.53 1.93 -1.21
CA ALA A 77 13.98 2.05 -1.05
C ALA A 77 14.49 1.65 0.35
N ASN A 78 13.66 1.90 1.38
CA ASN A 78 13.97 1.56 2.77
C ASN A 78 13.42 0.19 3.21
N ASP A 79 12.59 -0.48 2.39
CA ASP A 79 12.09 -1.83 2.64
C ASP A 79 12.84 -2.83 1.76
N HIS A 80 14.09 -3.13 2.13
CA HIS A 80 14.99 -3.94 1.31
C HIS A 80 14.42 -5.31 0.90
N ASP A 81 13.56 -5.92 1.71
CA ASP A 81 12.94 -7.20 1.39
C ASP A 81 11.85 -7.06 0.32
N LEU A 82 10.97 -6.06 0.45
CA LEU A 82 9.97 -5.75 -0.56
C LEU A 82 10.64 -5.28 -1.85
N TYR A 83 11.64 -4.41 -1.76
CA TYR A 83 12.39 -3.97 -2.93
C TYR A 83 12.96 -5.17 -3.70
N ARG A 84 13.66 -6.09 -3.01
CA ARG A 84 14.24 -7.29 -3.62
C ARG A 84 13.19 -8.22 -4.21
N GLN A 85 12.04 -8.38 -3.54
CA GLN A 85 10.95 -9.22 -4.02
C GLN A 85 10.39 -8.73 -5.37
N TYR A 86 10.27 -7.41 -5.56
CA TYR A 86 9.62 -6.85 -6.74
C TYR A 86 10.57 -6.39 -7.85
N PHE A 87 11.82 -6.03 -7.51
CA PHE A 87 12.79 -5.46 -8.45
C PHE A 87 14.12 -6.22 -8.49
N GLY A 88 14.29 -7.25 -7.67
CA GLY A 88 15.56 -7.96 -7.53
C GLY A 88 16.59 -7.21 -6.68
N VAL A 89 17.76 -7.82 -6.54
CA VAL A 89 18.95 -7.14 -6.02
C VAL A 89 19.43 -6.17 -7.11
N PRO A 90 19.83 -4.93 -6.79
CA PRO A 90 20.46 -4.07 -7.79
C PRO A 90 21.59 -4.86 -8.45
N GLU A 91 21.59 -5.01 -9.77
CA GLU A 91 22.77 -5.52 -10.47
C GLU A 91 23.93 -4.60 -10.07
N LEU A 92 24.89 -5.15 -9.33
CA LEU A 92 26.17 -4.51 -9.10
C LEU A 92 26.80 -4.36 -10.49
N ALA A 93 26.78 -3.13 -11.01
CA ALA A 93 27.53 -2.74 -12.20
C ALA A 93 29.04 -2.85 -11.96
#